data_AF-A0A095AZZ0-F1
#
_entry.id   AF-A0A095AZZ0-F1
#
_cell.length_a   1.000
_cell.length_b   1.000
_cell.length_c   1.000
_cell.angle_alpha   90.00
_cell.angle_beta   90.00
_cell.angle_gamma   90.00
#
_symmetry.space_group_name_H-M   'P 1'
#
loop_
_entity.id
_entity.type
_entity.pdbx_description
1 polymer ?
#
loop_
_entity_poly.entity_id
_entity_poly.type
_entity_poly.pdbx_seq_one_letter_code
_entity_poly.pdbx_strand_id
1 'polypeptide(L)' 'MSPDEYRAKWNLPKDYPMTAPAYAEKRRALAKVIGLGTKGRGGGRNKTIRRRAK' A
#
# COMPACT_ATOMS: atom_id res chain seq x y z
N MET A 1 3.76 18.88 7.84
CA MET A 1 5.16 18.50 7.59
C MET A 1 5.25 17.89 6.21
N SER A 2 5.77 18.66 5.26
CA SER A 2 6.06 18.17 3.92
C SER A 2 7.35 17.32 3.95
N PRO A 3 7.47 16.28 3.12
CA PRO A 3 8.71 15.54 2.95
C PRO A 3 9.92 16.44 2.66
N ASP A 4 9.72 17.53 1.92
CA ASP A 4 10.80 18.45 1.56
C ASP A 4 11.35 19.24 2.77
N GLU A 5 10.49 19.61 3.71
CA GLU A 5 10.89 20.30 4.95
C GLU A 5 11.74 19.38 5.84
N TYR A 6 11.41 18.09 5.92
CA TYR A 6 12.20 17.12 6.66
C TYR A 6 13.57 16.90 6.00
N ARG A 7 13.62 16.81 4.67
CA ARG A 7 14.90 16.72 3.94
C ARG A 7 15.75 17.97 4.16
N ALA A 8 15.17 19.16 4.12
CA ALA A 8 15.87 20.41 4.39
C ALA A 8 16.41 20.48 5.82
N LYS A 9 15.61 20.07 6.81
CA LYS A 9 16.01 20.06 8.23
C LYS A 9 17.25 19.21 8.50
N TRP A 10 17.39 18.10 7.78
CA TRP A 10 18.46 17.12 7.98
C TRP A 10 19.50 17.12 6.85
N ASN A 11 19.41 18.08 5.92
CA ASN A 11 20.28 18.19 4.74
C ASN A 11 20.35 16.91 3.88
N LEU A 12 19.22 16.24 3.66
CA LEU A 12 19.15 15.03 2.83
C LEU A 12 18.96 15.38 1.34
N PRO A 13 19.53 14.57 0.43
CA PRO A 13 19.29 14.69 -1.01
C PRO A 13 17.80 14.61 -1.38
N LYS A 14 17.41 15.28 -2.47
CA LYS A 14 16.03 15.21 -3.01
C LYS A 14 15.60 13.79 -3.36
N ASP A 15 16.53 12.98 -3.85
CA ASP A 15 16.30 11.58 -4.21
C ASP A 15 16.29 10.63 -3.00
N TYR A 16 16.44 11.15 -1.78
CA TYR A 16 16.43 10.29 -0.61
C TYR A 16 15.03 9.71 -0.38
N PRO A 17 14.90 8.37 -0.33
CA PRO A 17 13.62 7.72 -0.13
C PRO A 17 13.18 7.89 1.33
N MET A 18 11.98 8.41 1.55
CA MET A 18 11.44 8.60 2.90
C MET A 18 11.13 7.29 3.62
N THR A 19 11.07 6.18 2.88
CA THR A 19 10.89 4.85 3.43
C THR A 19 11.95 3.94 2.84
N ALA A 20 12.56 3.11 3.67
CA ALA A 20 13.54 2.14 3.21
C ALA A 20 12.93 1.22 2.14
N PRO A 21 13.61 0.96 1.01
CA PRO A 21 13.07 0.11 -0.06
C PRO A 21 12.64 -1.28 0.42
N ALA A 22 13.42 -1.89 1.32
CA ALA A 22 13.10 -3.18 1.92
C ALA A 22 11.81 -3.15 2.78
N TYR A 23 11.50 -2.02 3.40
CA TYR A 23 10.26 -1.84 4.17
C TYR A 23 9.06 -1.69 3.26
N ALA A 24 9.21 -0.95 2.15
CA ALA A 24 8.17 -0.79 1.14
C ALA A 24 7.74 -2.14 0.54
N GLU A 25 8.70 -3.03 0.23
CA GLU A 25 8.40 -4.38 -0.28
C GLU A 25 7.64 -5.24 0.74
N LYS A 26 8.09 -5.25 2.00
CA LYS A 26 7.39 -5.98 3.09
C LYS A 26 5.96 -5.49 3.25
N ARG A 27 5.77 -4.17 3.21
CA ARG A 27 4.44 -3.55 3.34
C ARG A 27 3.54 -3.87 2.14
N ARG A 28 4.10 -3.88 0.93
CA ARG A 28 3.40 -4.28 -0.30
C ARG A 28 2.93 -5.74 -0.25
N ALA A 29 3.78 -6.65 0.22
CA ALA A 29 3.42 -8.05 0.40
C ALA A 29 2.24 -8.19 1.38
N LEU A 30 2.32 -7.55 2.55
CA LEU A 30 1.24 -7.54 3.53
C LEU A 30 -0.06 -6.98 2.95
N ALA A 31 0.01 -5.84 2.24
CA ALA A 31 -1.15 -5.21 1.61
C ALA A 31 -1.88 -6.15 0.65
N LYS A 32 -1.15 -6.94 -0.14
CA LYS A 32 -1.73 -7.95 -1.03
C LYS A 32 -2.44 -9.07 -0.26
N VAL A 33 -1.84 -9.55 0.83
CA VAL A 33 -2.44 -10.61 1.67
C VAL A 33 -3.76 -10.15 2.28
N ILE A 34 -3.79 -8.91 2.77
CA ILE A 34 -5.00 -8.34 3.42
C ILE A 34 -5.97 -7.68 2.44
N GLY A 35 -5.67 -7.65 1.14
CA GLY A 35 -6.52 -7.05 0.10
C GLY A 35 -6.59 -5.52 0.12
N LEU A 36 -5.60 -4.84 0.69
CA LEU A 36 -5.54 -3.38 0.71
C LEU A 36 -5.05 -2.83 -0.65
N GLY A 37 -5.87 -2.02 -1.32
CA GLY A 37 -5.48 -1.31 -2.56
C GLY A 37 -5.86 -1.97 -3.89
N THR A 38 -6.56 -3.11 -3.88
CA THR A 38 -7.12 -3.70 -5.11
C THR A 38 -8.37 -2.95 -5.56
N LYS A 39 -8.33 -2.35 -6.76
CA LYS A 39 -9.41 -1.52 -7.33
C LYS A 39 -10.55 -2.42 -7.83
N GLY A 40 -11.49 -2.72 -6.93
CA GLY A 40 -12.75 -3.37 -7.26
C GLY A 40 -13.55 -3.76 -6.03
N ARG A 41 -14.41 -2.87 -5.53
CA ARG A 41 -15.59 -3.16 -4.67
C ARG A 41 -15.42 -4.14 -3.49
N GLY A 42 -15.53 -3.66 -2.24
CA GLY A 42 -15.90 -4.49 -1.08
C GLY A 42 -14.82 -5.48 -0.61
N GLY A 43 -14.88 -6.06 0.59
CA GLY A 43 -16.09 -6.69 1.11
C GLY A 43 -16.63 -7.81 0.20
N GLY A 44 -15.96 -8.12 -0.91
CA GLY A 44 -16.35 -9.09 -1.92
C GLY A 44 -16.06 -10.52 -1.49
N ARG A 45 -16.69 -10.95 -0.40
CA ARG A 45 -16.96 -12.37 -0.17
C ARG A 45 -17.53 -12.96 -1.46
N ASN A 46 -16.74 -13.79 -2.12
CA ASN A 46 -17.19 -14.93 -2.90
C ASN A 46 -18.35 -14.66 -3.89
N LYS A 47 -18.04 -14.11 -5.07
CA LYS A 47 -18.99 -14.07 -6.20
C LYS A 47 -19.31 -15.48 -6.75
N THR A 48 -18.56 -16.49 -6.35
CA THR A 48 -18.75 -17.90 -6.74
C THR A 48 -19.86 -18.59 -5.95
N ILE A 49 -20.14 -18.17 -4.70
CA ILE A 49 -21.23 -18.73 -3.88
C ILE A 49 -22.62 -18.20 -4.29
N ARG A 50 -22.72 -16.99 -4.84
CA ARG A 50 -24.02 -16.38 -5.21
C ARG A 50 -24.66 -16.91 -6.50
N ARG A 51 -23.99 -17.79 -7.25
CA ARG A 51 -24.54 -18.36 -8.50
C ARG A 51 -25.16 -19.77 -8.34
N ARG A 52 -25.12 -20.36 -7.14
CA ARG A 52 -25.66 -21.71 -6.90
C ARG A 52 -27.04 -21.74 -6.24
N ALA A 53 -27.71 -20.60 -6.17
CA ALA A 53 -29.09 -20.48 -5.70
C ALA A 53 -29.94 -19.82 -6.79
N LYS A 54 -30.26 -20.59 -7.83
CA LYS A 54 -31.42 -20.38 -8.69
C LYS A 54 -31.83 -21.72 -9.28
#